data_AF-A0A564YV87-F1
#
_entry.id   AF-A0A564YV87-F1
#
_cell.length_a   1.000
_cell.length_b   1.000
_cell.length_c   1.000
_cell.angle_alpha   90.00
_cell.angle_beta   90.00
_cell.angle_gamma   90.00
#
_symmetry.space_group_name_H-M   'P 1'
#
loop_
_entity.id
_entity.type
_entity.pdbx_description
1 polymer ?
#
loop_
_entity_poly.entity_id
_entity_poly.type
_entity_poly.pdbx_seq_one_letter_code
_entity_poly.pdbx_strand_id
1 'polypeptide(L)'
;MSQETSTQISQINPASLHEFLPDHASGVFMVLKSHFKNNNIRNQTSKFHILIETIPPSLIVLFANVIQKPSQNPYDDLKAAILQHTQPSAAERVEKLLQ
;
A
#
# COMPACT_ATOMS: atom_id res chain seq x y z
N MET A 1 -38.79 7.99 -1.42
CA MET A 1 -37.62 8.44 -0.65
C MET A 1 -36.87 7.20 -0.23
N SER A 2 -35.85 6.80 -1.00
CA SER A 2 -34.98 5.68 -0.64
C SER A 2 -33.68 6.27 -0.11
N GLN A 3 -33.37 5.98 1.15
CA GLN A 3 -32.11 6.35 1.78
C GLN A 3 -31.06 5.33 1.35
N GLU A 4 -30.14 5.73 0.47
CA GLU A 4 -28.89 5.00 0.26
C GLU A 4 -27.97 5.31 1.44
N THR A 5 -27.74 4.31 2.29
CA THR A 5 -26.72 4.35 3.34
C THR A 5 -25.35 4.27 2.68
N SER A 6 -24.83 5.44 2.27
CA SER A 6 -23.44 5.62 1.86
C SER A 6 -22.56 5.28 3.07
N THR A 7 -21.96 4.09 3.02
CA THR A 7 -20.99 3.63 4.01
C THR A 7 -19.83 4.61 3.94
N GLN A 8 -19.66 5.45 4.97
CA GLN A 8 -18.49 6.32 5.11
C GLN A 8 -17.26 5.42 5.20
N ILE A 9 -16.61 5.19 4.06
CA ILE A 9 -15.27 4.63 3.96
C ILE A 9 -14.40 5.60 4.76
N SER A 10 -13.93 5.14 5.91
CA SER A 10 -13.05 5.88 6.80
C SER A 10 -11.89 6.42 5.96
N GLN A 11 -11.93 7.73 5.67
CA GLN A 11 -10.94 8.42 4.87
C GLN A 11 -9.61 8.29 5.60
N ILE A 12 -8.77 7.38 5.13
CA ILE A 12 -7.39 7.32 5.59
C ILE A 12 -6.78 8.66 5.19
N ASN A 13 -6.39 9.49 6.17
CA ASN A 13 -5.82 10.80 5.89
C ASN A 13 -4.53 10.60 5.07
N PRO A 14 -4.48 11.01 3.78
CA PRO A 14 -3.31 10.84 2.93
C PRO A 14 -2.08 11.58 3.49
N ALA A 15 -2.32 12.68 4.23
CA ALA A 15 -1.26 13.45 4.87
C ALA A 15 -0.60 12.73 6.06
N SER A 16 -1.21 11.66 6.62
CA SER A 16 -0.55 10.82 7.63
C SER A 16 0.36 9.74 7.03
N LEU A 17 0.24 9.51 5.72
CA LEU A 17 1.03 8.57 4.93
C LEU A 17 2.17 9.26 4.18
N HIS A 18 2.37 10.55 4.47
CA HIS A 18 3.12 11.53 3.68
C HIS A 18 4.65 11.38 3.78
N GLU A 19 5.15 10.41 4.54
CA GLU A 19 6.55 10.00 4.50
C GLU A 19 6.66 8.63 3.82
N PHE A 20 6.28 8.59 2.55
CA PHE A 20 6.53 7.45 1.67
C PHE A 20 8.02 7.44 1.34
N LEU A 21 8.83 6.89 2.25
CA LEU A 21 10.24 6.60 2.03
C LEU A 21 10.46 5.09 1.83
N PRO A 22 11.45 4.70 1.01
CA PRO A 22 11.90 3.33 0.83
C PRO A 22 12.16 2.60 2.16
N ASP A 23 12.67 3.29 3.18
CA ASP A 23 13.11 2.67 4.43
C ASP A 23 11.96 2.18 5.36
N HIS A 24 10.68 2.52 5.07
CA HIS A 24 9.57 2.28 6.02
C HIS A 24 8.33 1.55 5.43
N ALA A 25 8.46 0.90 4.27
CA ALA A 25 7.33 0.20 3.62
C ALA A 25 6.61 -0.81 4.55
N SER A 26 7.34 -1.45 5.47
CA SER A 26 6.76 -2.37 6.46
C SER A 26 5.72 -1.71 7.39
N GLY A 27 5.96 -0.47 7.83
CA GLY A 27 5.05 0.28 8.70
C GLY A 27 3.72 0.61 8.03
N VAL A 28 3.75 0.99 6.75
CA VAL A 28 2.55 1.26 5.95
C VAL A 28 1.66 0.01 5.84
N PHE A 29 2.25 -1.15 5.56
CA PHE A 29 1.48 -2.39 5.48
C PHE A 29 0.90 -2.81 6.83
N MET A 30 1.51 -2.44 7.95
CA MET A 30 0.94 -2.65 9.28
C MET A 30 -0.30 -1.79 9.50
N VAL A 31 -0.25 -0.50 9.15
CA VAL A 31 -1.40 0.42 9.23
C VAL A 31 -2.53 -0.06 8.33
N LEU A 32 -2.23 -0.42 7.08
CA LEU A 32 -3.21 -0.95 6.14
C LEU A 32 -3.86 -2.24 6.63
N LYS A 33 -3.07 -3.18 7.18
CA LYS A 33 -3.62 -4.41 7.77
C LYS A 33 -4.57 -4.12 8.94
N SER A 34 -4.23 -3.16 9.79
CA SER A 34 -5.11 -2.71 10.89
C SER A 34 -6.41 -2.11 10.33
N HIS A 35 -6.32 -1.22 9.35
CA HIS A 35 -7.47 -0.63 8.67
C HIS A 35 -8.38 -1.70 8.05
N PHE A 36 -7.81 -2.69 7.36
CA PHE A 36 -8.58 -3.78 6.77
C PHE A 36 -9.29 -4.62 7.83
N LYS A 37 -8.61 -4.93 8.94
CA LYS A 37 -9.20 -5.70 10.04
C LYS A 37 -10.37 -4.95 10.69
N ASN A 38 -10.17 -3.68 11.01
CA ASN A 38 -11.14 -2.85 11.71
C ASN A 38 -12.40 -2.57 10.86
N ASN A 39 -12.25 -2.51 9.54
CA ASN A 39 -13.34 -2.25 8.60
C ASN A 39 -13.86 -3.52 7.90
N ASN A 40 -13.45 -4.71 8.35
CA ASN A 40 -13.83 -6.00 7.78
C ASN A 40 -13.58 -6.13 6.26
N ILE A 41 -12.52 -5.50 5.76
CA ILE A 41 -12.13 -5.51 4.34
C ILE A 41 -11.33 -6.79 4.09
N ARG A 42 -11.99 -7.77 3.46
CA ARG A 42 -11.40 -9.11 3.24
C ARG A 42 -10.96 -9.36 1.82
N ASN A 43 -11.73 -8.88 0.85
CA ASN A 43 -11.54 -9.17 -0.56
C ASN A 43 -10.26 -8.49 -1.11
N GLN A 44 -9.58 -9.16 -2.04
CA GLN A 44 -8.31 -8.71 -2.59
C GLN A 44 -8.44 -7.41 -3.41
N THR A 45 -9.53 -7.25 -4.16
CA THR A 45 -9.80 -6.09 -5.01
C THR A 45 -9.92 -4.79 -4.21
N SER A 46 -10.69 -4.77 -3.12
CA SER A 46 -10.83 -3.61 -2.23
C SER A 46 -9.52 -3.26 -1.55
N LYS A 47 -8.77 -4.26 -1.07
CA LYS A 47 -7.44 -4.02 -0.49
C LYS A 47 -6.47 -3.42 -1.52
N PHE A 48 -6.55 -3.89 -2.77
CA PHE A 48 -5.73 -3.39 -3.88
C PHE A 48 -6.05 -1.94 -4.22
N HIS A 49 -7.32 -1.57 -4.36
CA HIS A 49 -7.69 -0.17 -4.62
C HIS A 49 -7.26 0.76 -3.48
N ILE A 50 -7.48 0.36 -2.22
CA ILE A 50 -7.00 1.14 -1.07
C ILE A 50 -5.47 1.27 -1.10
N LEU A 51 -4.74 0.21 -1.42
CA LEU A 51 -3.29 0.27 -1.55
C LEU A 51 -2.87 1.26 -2.65
N ILE A 52 -3.53 1.27 -3.81
CA ILE A 52 -3.26 2.25 -4.88
C ILE A 52 -3.49 3.69 -4.39
N GLU A 53 -4.58 3.94 -3.68
CA GLU A 53 -4.91 5.26 -3.12
C GLU A 53 -3.86 5.75 -2.11
N THR A 54 -3.14 4.83 -1.47
CA THR A 54 -2.06 5.18 -0.55
C THR A 54 -0.72 5.48 -1.23
N ILE A 55 -0.53 5.11 -2.50
CA ILE A 55 0.72 5.35 -3.22
C ILE A 55 0.75 6.80 -3.71
N PRO A 56 1.81 7.57 -3.41
CA PRO A 56 1.97 8.92 -3.96
C PRO A 56 1.90 8.90 -5.50
N PRO A 57 1.21 9.87 -6.13
CA PRO A 57 1.09 9.91 -7.59
C PRO A 57 2.43 9.83 -8.33
N SER A 58 3.49 10.40 -7.77
CA SER A 58 4.86 10.34 -8.31
C SER A 58 5.45 8.93 -8.39
N LEU A 59 4.96 7.99 -7.58
CA LEU A 59 5.46 6.62 -7.49
C LEU A 59 4.55 5.60 -8.20
N ILE A 60 3.33 5.98 -8.59
CA ILE A 60 2.40 5.06 -9.29
C ILE A 60 3.01 4.49 -10.57
N VAL A 61 3.79 5.29 -11.31
CA VAL A 61 4.41 4.86 -12.57
C VAL A 61 5.35 3.67 -12.39
N LEU A 62 6.01 3.53 -11.22
CA LEU A 62 6.92 2.42 -10.91
C LEU A 62 6.19 1.07 -10.86
N PHE A 63 4.90 1.10 -10.53
CA PHE A 63 4.08 -0.11 -10.35
C PHE A 63 3.02 -0.25 -11.44
N ALA A 64 3.07 0.57 -12.50
CA ALA A 64 2.06 0.63 -13.54
C ALA A 64 1.72 -0.74 -14.16
N ASN A 65 2.72 -1.60 -14.37
CA ASN A 65 2.49 -2.94 -14.92
C ASN A 65 1.59 -3.80 -14.03
N VAL A 66 1.83 -3.80 -12.71
CA VAL A 66 1.03 -4.57 -11.74
C VAL A 66 -0.36 -3.93 -11.57
N ILE A 67 -0.43 -2.61 -11.62
CA ILE A 67 -1.68 -1.86 -11.46
C ILE A 67 -2.61 -2.03 -12.66
N GLN A 68 -2.08 -1.91 -13.88
CA GLN A 68 -2.87 -1.95 -15.12
C GLN A 68 -3.24 -3.37 -15.54
N LYS A 69 -2.46 -4.37 -15.13
CA LYS A 69 -2.71 -5.79 -15.43
C LYS A 69 -2.75 -6.60 -14.12
N PRO A 70 -3.76 -6.37 -13.27
CA PRO A 70 -3.87 -7.05 -11.98
C PRO A 70 -4.05 -8.56 -12.18
N SER A 71 -3.40 -9.34 -11.31
CA SER A 71 -3.57 -10.79 -11.25
C SER A 71 -4.84 -11.18 -10.47
N GLN A 72 -4.97 -12.46 -10.14
CA GLN A 72 -6.01 -12.96 -9.23
C GLN A 72 -5.78 -12.53 -7.76
N ASN A 73 -4.55 -12.16 -7.38
CA ASN A 73 -4.19 -11.70 -6.02
C ASN A 73 -3.53 -10.30 -6.07
N PRO A 74 -4.24 -9.28 -6.57
CA PRO A 74 -3.63 -8.03 -6.99
C PRO A 74 -3.00 -7.22 -5.85
N TYR A 75 -3.56 -7.28 -4.63
CA TYR A 75 -2.96 -6.61 -3.47
C TYR A 75 -1.63 -7.24 -3.05
N ASP A 76 -1.55 -8.58 -3.01
CA ASP A 76 -0.34 -9.27 -2.59
C ASP A 76 0.80 -9.06 -3.61
N ASP A 77 0.47 -9.05 -4.91
CA ASP A 77 1.44 -8.77 -5.98
C ASP A 77 1.95 -7.33 -5.94
N LEU A 78 1.05 -6.34 -5.78
CA LEU A 78 1.44 -4.93 -5.67
C LEU A 78 2.27 -4.69 -4.40
N LYS A 79 1.88 -5.31 -3.28
CA LYS A 79 2.66 -5.27 -2.04
C LYS A 79 4.06 -5.87 -2.22
N ALA A 80 4.18 -7.00 -2.92
CA ALA A 80 5.47 -7.62 -3.19
C ALA A 80 6.35 -6.71 -4.05
N ALA A 81 5.79 -6.09 -5.10
CA ALA A 81 6.51 -5.15 -5.95
C ALA A 81 7.00 -3.92 -5.17
N ILE A 82 6.15 -3.34 -4.31
CA ILE A 82 6.53 -2.23 -3.44
C ILE A 82 7.67 -2.65 -2.50
N LEU A 83 7.55 -3.81 -1.83
CA LEU A 83 8.59 -4.29 -0.91
C LEU A 83 9.92 -4.55 -1.63
N GLN A 84 9.89 -5.11 -2.83
CA GLN A 84 11.11 -5.33 -3.63
C GLN A 84 11.79 -4.02 -4.04
N HIS A 85 11.03 -2.98 -4.35
CA HIS A 85 11.57 -1.69 -4.76
C HIS A 85 12.05 -0.83 -3.56
N THR A 86 11.55 -1.09 -2.36
CA THR A 86 11.80 -0.26 -1.18
C THR A 86 12.76 -0.89 -0.17
N GLN A 87 12.92 -2.22 -0.17
CA GLN A 87 13.92 -2.88 0.66
C GLN A 87 15.33 -2.50 0.20
N PRO A 88 16.19 -1.96 1.09
CA PRO A 88 17.59 -1.82 0.79
C PRO A 88 18.19 -3.19 0.50
N SER A 89 19.03 -3.25 -0.53
CA SER A 89 19.79 -4.44 -0.86
C SER A 89 20.63 -4.90 0.35
N ALA A 90 21.03 -6.18 0.36
CA ALA A 90 21.90 -6.69 1.41
C ALA A 90 23.20 -5.86 1.55
N ALA A 91 23.71 -5.30 0.45
CA ALA A 91 24.87 -4.44 0.44
C ALA A 91 24.62 -3.09 1.14
N GLU A 92 23.51 -2.42 0.82
CA GLU A 92 23.13 -1.14 1.46
C GLU A 92 22.84 -1.33 2.95
N ARG A 93 22.27 -2.48 3.34
CA ARG A 93 22.06 -2.84 4.74
C ARG A 93 23.38 -3.02 5.50
N VAL A 94 24.39 -3.63 4.86
CA VAL A 94 25.72 -3.82 5.46
C VAL A 94 26.45 -2.48 5.55
N GLU A 95 26.40 -1.62 4.53
CA GLU A 95 26.98 -0.27 4.60
C GLU A 95 26.38 0.57 5.74
N LYS A 96 25.05 0.58 5.90
CA LYS A 96 24.37 1.29 7.01
C LYS A 96 24.75 0.75 8.40
N LEU A 97 25.24 -0.49 8.52
CA LEU A 97 25.68 -1.09 9.79
C LEU A 97 27.17 -0.84 10.09
N LEU A 98 27.94 -0.44 9.08
CA LEU A 98 29.38 -0.17 9.17
C LEU A 98 29.70 1.33 9.33
N GLN A 99 28.68 2.19 9.37
CA GLN A 99 28.75 3.62 9.72
C GLN A 99 28.27 3.86 11.14
#